data_AF-A0A8T3DTU5-F1
#
_entry.id   AF-A0A8T3DTU5-F1
#
_cell.length_a   1.000
_cell.length_b   1.000
_cell.length_c   1.000
_cell.angle_alpha   90.00
_cell.angle_beta   90.00
_cell.angle_gamma   90.00
#
_symmetry.space_group_name_H-M   'P 1'
#
loop_
_entity.id
_entity.type
_entity.pdbx_description
1 polymer ?
#
loop_
_entity_poly.entity_id
_entity_poly.type
_entity_poly.pdbx_seq_one_letter_code
_entity_poly.pdbx_strand_id
1 'polypeptide(L)'
;MARAAKSALVLCMDVGFSMSNSAPGQEPPFEQAKKVIQKFVQRQVFAETKDELALVLFGTDETKNPLAGDGQYQNIFVRRHLMMADFELLEDIQNEVQPGSQQADWLDALVVCMDLLQKETL
;
A
#
# COMPACT_ATOMS: atom_id res chain seq x y z
N MET A 1 -33.34 -5.65 0.61
CA MET A 1 -31.96 -5.84 1.12
C MET A 1 -31.06 -4.90 0.32
N ALA A 2 -30.40 -3.95 0.97
CA ALA A 2 -29.47 -3.05 0.27
C ALA A 2 -28.33 -3.90 -0.30
N ARG A 3 -28.14 -3.85 -1.62
CA ARG A 3 -26.99 -4.48 -2.28
C ARG A 3 -25.76 -3.79 -1.69
N ALA A 4 -24.94 -4.52 -0.92
CA ALA A 4 -23.69 -3.96 -0.42
C ALA A 4 -22.91 -3.44 -1.64
N ALA A 5 -22.66 -2.12 -1.65
CA ALA A 5 -21.93 -1.49 -2.74
C ALA A 5 -20.50 -2.03 -2.70
N LYS A 6 -20.02 -2.53 -3.84
CA LYS A 6 -18.62 -2.90 -4.01
C LYS A 6 -17.79 -1.63 -3.88
N SER A 7 -16.77 -1.64 -3.02
CA SER A 7 -15.84 -0.51 -2.91
C SER A 7 -14.46 -0.90 -3.44
N ALA A 8 -13.73 0.09 -3.96
CA ALA A 8 -12.33 -0.05 -4.36
C ALA A 8 -11.48 0.82 -3.44
N LEU A 9 -10.43 0.25 -2.85
CA LEU A 9 -9.53 0.93 -1.92
C LEU A 9 -8.08 0.72 -2.34
N VAL A 10 -7.29 1.79 -2.26
CA VAL A 10 -5.83 1.72 -2.39
C VAL A 10 -5.20 2.04 -1.05
N LEU A 11 -4.42 1.12 -0.52
CA LEU A 11 -3.58 1.35 0.64
C LEU A 11 -2.25 1.96 0.15
N CYS A 12 -2.00 3.22 0.52
CA CYS A 12 -0.76 3.93 0.19
C CYS A 12 0.13 3.99 1.44
N MET A 13 1.22 3.21 1.47
CA MET A 13 2.07 3.05 2.65
C MET A 13 3.47 3.61 2.39
N ASP A 14 3.94 4.45 3.32
CA ASP A 14 5.34 4.89 3.37
C ASP A 14 6.21 3.77 3.91
N VAL A 15 7.23 3.39 3.16
CA VAL A 15 8.27 2.45 3.58
C VAL A 15 9.66 3.09 3.54
N GLY A 16 9.76 4.40 3.34
CA GLY A 16 11.04 5.10 3.21
C GLY A 16 11.90 5.06 4.47
N PHE A 17 13.17 5.41 4.31
CA PHE A 17 14.19 5.32 5.38
C PHE A 17 13.76 5.95 6.72
N SER A 18 13.06 7.09 6.68
CA SER A 18 12.56 7.80 7.87
C SER A 18 11.56 7.00 8.69
N MET A 19 10.84 6.05 8.08
CA MET A 19 9.84 5.22 8.75
C MET A 19 10.46 4.18 9.70
N SER A 20 11.75 3.91 9.56
CA SER A 20 12.52 3.04 10.46
C SER A 20 13.08 3.77 11.68
N ASN A 21 12.99 5.10 11.73
CA ASN A 21 13.55 5.89 12.82
C ASN A 21 12.59 5.93 14.01
N SER A 22 13.08 5.57 15.20
CA SER A 22 12.35 5.73 16.46
C SER A 22 13.27 6.15 17.61
N ALA A 23 12.67 6.78 18.63
CA ALA A 23 13.35 7.02 19.88
C ALA A 23 13.57 5.71 20.66
N PRO A 24 14.58 5.62 21.54
CA PRO A 24 14.80 4.43 22.35
C PRO A 24 13.55 4.01 23.12
N GLY A 25 13.13 2.75 22.96
CA GLY A 25 11.93 2.22 23.60
C GLY A 25 10.61 2.52 22.88
N GLN A 26 10.63 3.20 21.74
CA GLN A 26 9.46 3.40 20.87
C GLN A 26 9.52 2.51 19.63
N GLU A 27 8.36 2.02 19.23
CA GLU A 27 8.20 1.26 17.99
C GLU A 27 8.30 2.20 16.76
N PRO A 28 9.06 1.84 15.71
CA PRO A 28 9.14 2.62 14.49
C PRO A 28 7.78 2.88 13.83
N PRO A 29 7.56 4.05 13.21
CA PRO A 29 6.34 4.35 12.45
C PRO A 29 5.99 3.26 11.41
N PHE A 30 7.00 2.66 10.77
CA PHE A 30 6.82 1.55 9.84
C PHE A 30 6.04 0.37 10.47
N GLU A 31 6.49 -0.09 11.63
CA GLU A 31 5.88 -1.23 12.33
C GLU A 31 4.47 -0.90 12.80
N GLN A 32 4.23 0.33 13.26
CA GLN A 32 2.90 0.79 13.65
C GLN A 32 1.94 0.80 12.44
N ALA A 33 2.37 1.37 11.32
CA ALA A 33 1.59 1.42 10.08
C ALA A 33 1.30 0.01 9.53
N LYS A 34 2.33 -0.86 9.51
CA LYS A 34 2.23 -2.26 9.09
C LYS A 34 1.19 -3.02 9.92
N LYS A 35 1.20 -2.86 11.26
CA LYS A 35 0.19 -3.49 12.13
C LYS A 35 -1.24 -3.01 11.87
N VAL A 36 -1.43 -1.71 11.61
CA VAL A 36 -2.76 -1.15 11.31
C VAL A 36 -3.27 -1.68 9.97
N ILE A 37 -2.43 -1.65 8.94
CA ILE A 37 -2.75 -2.17 7.61
C ILE A 37 -3.04 -3.68 7.66
N GLN A 38 -2.21 -4.45 8.36
CA GLN A 38 -2.42 -5.89 8.52
C GLN A 38 -3.75 -6.20 9.20
N LYS A 39 -4.09 -5.50 10.30
CA LYS A 39 -5.40 -5.64 10.97
C LYS A 39 -6.57 -5.25 10.07
N PHE A 40 -6.41 -4.22 9.25
CA PHE A 40 -7.41 -3.79 8.29
C PHE A 40 -7.65 -4.88 7.23
N VAL A 41 -6.61 -5.37 6.58
CA VAL A 41 -6.71 -6.44 5.56
C VAL A 41 -7.25 -7.72 6.17
N GLN A 42 -6.75 -8.13 7.34
CA GLN A 42 -7.21 -9.33 8.06
C GLN A 42 -8.72 -9.29 8.30
N ARG A 43 -9.27 -8.13 8.69
CA ARG A 43 -10.71 -7.95 8.86
C ARG A 43 -11.47 -8.12 7.54
N GLN A 44 -10.96 -7.59 6.44
CA GLN A 44 -11.61 -7.69 5.13
C GLN A 44 -11.65 -9.13 4.60
N VAL A 45 -10.56 -9.88 4.81
CA VAL A 45 -10.46 -11.31 4.46
C VAL A 45 -11.44 -12.14 5.28
N PHE A 46 -11.43 -12.00 6.62
CA PHE A 46 -12.30 -12.81 7.48
C PHE A 46 -13.78 -12.45 7.43
N ALA A 47 -14.11 -11.22 7.05
CA ALA A 47 -15.50 -10.81 6.83
C ALA A 47 -16.01 -11.16 5.43
N GLU A 48 -15.18 -11.79 4.58
CA GLU A 48 -15.50 -12.15 3.19
C GLU A 48 -16.12 -10.98 2.40
N THR A 49 -15.53 -9.79 2.59
CA THR A 49 -16.00 -8.57 1.89
C THR A 49 -15.76 -8.68 0.38
N LYS A 50 -16.60 -8.02 -0.41
CA LYS A 50 -16.43 -7.91 -1.87
C LYS A 50 -15.57 -6.70 -2.27
N ASP A 51 -14.89 -6.11 -1.31
CA ASP A 51 -14.08 -4.92 -1.51
C ASP A 51 -12.80 -5.30 -2.26
N GLU A 52 -12.45 -4.49 -3.26
CA GLU A 52 -11.19 -4.63 -3.99
C GLU A 52 -10.13 -3.76 -3.34
N LEU A 53 -8.94 -4.33 -3.17
CA LEU A 53 -7.81 -3.73 -2.48
C LEU A 53 -6.58 -3.76 -3.38
N ALA A 54 -5.94 -2.61 -3.46
CA ALA A 54 -4.61 -2.45 -4.01
C ALA A 54 -3.65 -1.97 -2.92
N LEU A 55 -2.35 -2.23 -3.11
CA LEU A 55 -1.28 -1.80 -2.23
C LEU A 55 -0.22 -1.06 -3.04
N VAL A 56 0.01 0.20 -2.67
CA VAL A 56 1.06 1.06 -3.21
C VAL A 56 2.04 1.37 -2.08
N LEU A 57 3.32 1.13 -2.33
CA LEU A 57 4.42 1.44 -1.42
C LEU A 57 5.22 2.60 -2.01
N PHE A 58 5.60 3.58 -1.18
CA PHE A 58 6.49 4.66 -1.59
C PHE A 58 7.68 4.78 -0.63
N GLY A 59 8.83 5.24 -1.13
CA GLY A 59 10.11 5.14 -0.44
C GLY A 59 10.80 3.78 -0.62
N THR A 60 10.37 2.99 -1.62
CA THR A 60 10.98 1.71 -1.98
C THR A 60 12.31 1.89 -2.69
N ASP A 61 13.19 0.88 -2.61
CA ASP A 61 14.45 0.88 -3.38
C ASP A 61 14.21 0.68 -4.89
N GLU A 62 13.10 0.02 -5.23
CA GLU A 62 12.67 -0.20 -6.61
C GLU A 62 11.59 0.82 -7.02
N THR A 63 11.56 1.16 -8.31
CA THR A 63 10.46 1.93 -8.92
C THR A 63 9.67 1.02 -9.85
N LYS A 64 8.40 0.78 -9.54
CA LYS A 64 7.51 -0.05 -10.35
C LYS A 64 6.09 0.48 -10.30
N ASN A 65 5.81 1.48 -11.11
CA ASN A 65 4.46 2.02 -11.28
C ASN A 65 4.24 2.52 -12.72
N PRO A 66 2.98 2.63 -13.19
CA PRO A 66 2.68 2.99 -14.58
C PRO A 66 3.05 4.41 -15.00
N LEU A 67 3.30 5.31 -14.04
CA LEU A 67 3.62 6.72 -14.29
C LEU A 67 5.12 7.00 -14.27
N ALA A 68 5.94 6.03 -13.86
CA ALA A 68 7.38 6.18 -13.77
C ALA A 68 7.98 6.46 -15.16
N GLY A 69 8.62 7.63 -15.30
CA GLY A 69 9.26 8.09 -16.53
C GLY A 69 9.94 9.43 -16.31
N ASP A 70 10.98 9.73 -17.07
CA ASP A 70 11.70 11.02 -17.06
C ASP A 70 12.12 11.53 -15.66
N GLY A 71 12.41 10.60 -14.73
CA GLY A 71 12.79 10.91 -13.36
C GLY A 71 11.64 11.29 -12.42
N GLN A 72 10.38 11.16 -12.85
CA GLN A 72 9.18 11.39 -12.04
C GLN A 72 8.61 10.09 -11.47
N TYR A 73 7.82 10.19 -10.39
CA TYR A 73 7.17 9.04 -9.75
C TYR A 73 8.16 7.93 -9.35
N GLN A 74 9.36 8.31 -8.92
CA GLN A 74 10.42 7.40 -8.53
C GLN A 74 10.19 6.86 -7.11
N ASN A 75 10.78 5.70 -6.82
CA ASN A 75 10.74 5.03 -5.52
C ASN A 75 9.30 4.71 -5.08
N ILE A 76 8.41 4.47 -6.04
CA ILE A 76 7.02 4.07 -5.84
C ILE A 76 6.79 2.72 -6.53
N PHE A 77 6.25 1.77 -5.79
CA PHE A 77 5.97 0.41 -6.23
C PHE A 77 4.47 0.11 -6.05
N VAL A 78 3.77 -0.21 -7.14
CA VAL A 78 2.42 -0.82 -7.09
C VAL A 78 2.58 -2.31 -6.75
N ARG A 79 2.53 -2.65 -5.45
CA ARG A 79 2.82 -3.99 -4.94
C ARG A 79 1.75 -4.98 -5.34
N ARG A 80 0.50 -4.52 -5.33
CA ARG A 80 -0.69 -5.28 -5.74
C ARG A 80 -1.69 -4.35 -6.42
N HIS A 81 -2.21 -4.79 -7.55
CA HIS A 81 -3.31 -4.14 -8.28
C HIS A 81 -4.67 -4.42 -7.59
N LEU A 82 -5.75 -3.74 -7.98
CA LEU A 82 -7.07 -3.93 -7.37
C LEU A 82 -7.58 -5.36 -7.60
N MET A 83 -7.77 -6.07 -6.50
CA MET A 83 -8.39 -7.39 -6.47
C MET A 83 -8.97 -7.66 -5.07
N MET A 84 -9.84 -8.67 -4.94
CA MET A 84 -10.40 -9.02 -3.63
C MET A 84 -9.29 -9.32 -2.62
N ALA A 85 -9.50 -8.94 -1.36
CA ALA A 85 -8.57 -9.25 -0.29
C ALA A 85 -8.48 -10.77 -0.09
N ASP A 86 -7.26 -11.29 0.03
CA ASP A 86 -7.00 -12.70 0.30
C ASP A 86 -5.87 -12.88 1.32
N PHE A 87 -5.60 -14.15 1.66
CA PHE A 87 -4.51 -14.50 2.55
C PHE A 87 -3.13 -14.21 1.96
N GLU A 88 -2.97 -14.21 0.63
CA GLU A 88 -1.72 -13.86 -0.03
C GLU A 88 -1.34 -12.40 0.23
N LEU A 89 -2.30 -11.45 0.17
CA LEU A 89 -2.06 -10.06 0.57
C LEU A 89 -1.62 -9.95 2.03
N LEU A 90 -2.30 -10.69 2.91
CA LEU A 90 -2.00 -10.65 4.34
C LEU A 90 -0.59 -11.17 4.63
N GLU A 91 -0.19 -12.23 3.95
CA GLU A 91 1.14 -12.83 4.05
C GLU A 91 2.22 -11.91 3.46
N ASP A 92 1.98 -11.30 2.30
CA ASP A 92 2.88 -10.32 1.66
C ASP A 92 3.14 -9.13 2.58
N ILE A 93 2.09 -8.54 3.16
CA ILE A 93 2.21 -7.43 4.11
C ILE A 93 3.02 -7.87 5.34
N GLN A 94 2.78 -9.07 5.86
CA GLN A 94 3.43 -9.55 7.07
C GLN A 94 4.92 -9.85 6.85
N ASN A 95 5.26 -10.55 5.77
CA ASN A 95 6.58 -11.18 5.60
C ASN A 95 7.46 -10.43 4.58
N GLU A 96 6.88 -9.90 3.52
CA GLU A 96 7.62 -9.40 2.36
C GLU A 96 7.72 -7.87 2.31
N VAL A 97 6.74 -7.14 2.88
CA VAL A 97 6.83 -5.68 3.01
C VAL A 97 7.85 -5.33 4.09
N GLN A 98 8.94 -4.71 3.64
CA GLN A 98 10.09 -4.28 4.45
C GLN A 98 10.33 -2.77 4.27
N PRO A 99 11.01 -2.11 5.23
CA PRO A 99 11.45 -0.74 5.04
C PRO A 99 12.47 -0.64 3.89
N GLY A 100 12.30 0.34 3.03
CA GLY A 100 13.27 0.75 2.02
C GLY A 100 14.32 1.73 2.54
N SER A 101 15.31 2.01 1.70
CA SER A 101 16.40 2.95 1.97
C SER A 101 16.21 4.33 1.33
N GLN A 102 15.17 4.48 0.51
CA GLN A 102 14.90 5.71 -0.25
C GLN A 102 13.85 6.60 0.41
N GLN A 103 13.64 7.76 -0.19
CA GLN A 103 12.53 8.67 0.07
C GLN A 103 11.80 8.92 -1.25
N ALA A 104 10.50 9.14 -1.18
CA ALA A 104 9.68 9.48 -2.33
C ALA A 104 8.75 10.64 -2.00
N ASP A 105 8.28 11.36 -3.02
CA ASP A 105 7.24 12.36 -2.84
C ASP A 105 5.89 11.64 -2.59
N TRP A 106 5.27 11.92 -1.45
CA TRP A 106 3.99 11.33 -1.08
C TRP A 106 2.85 11.84 -1.98
N LEU A 107 2.97 13.03 -2.58
CA LEU A 107 2.01 13.52 -3.57
C LEU A 107 2.08 12.72 -4.87
N ASP A 108 3.28 12.38 -5.33
CA ASP A 108 3.47 11.48 -6.48
C ASP A 108 2.86 10.10 -6.19
N ALA A 109 3.04 9.57 -4.98
CA ALA A 109 2.42 8.32 -4.57
C ALA A 109 0.88 8.39 -4.58
N LEU A 110 0.30 9.52 -4.14
CA LEU A 110 -1.14 9.74 -4.20
C LEU A 110 -1.65 9.81 -5.65
N VAL A 111 -0.90 10.45 -6.55
CA VAL A 111 -1.24 10.48 -7.99
C VAL A 111 -1.20 9.09 -8.60
N VAL A 112 -0.19 8.27 -8.27
CA VAL A 112 -0.13 6.85 -8.69
C VAL A 112 -1.35 6.07 -8.17
N CYS A 113 -1.78 6.30 -6.92
CA CYS A 113 -2.99 5.67 -6.38
C CYS A 113 -4.26 6.09 -7.15
N MET A 114 -4.38 7.36 -7.52
CA MET A 114 -5.51 7.86 -8.31
C MET A 114 -5.52 7.30 -9.73
N ASP A 115 -4.36 7.19 -10.38
CA ASP A 115 -4.22 6.55 -11.70
C ASP A 115 -4.64 5.08 -11.67
N LEU A 116 -4.27 4.35 -10.60
CA LEU A 116 -4.68 2.97 -10.39
C LEU A 116 -6.21 2.84 -10.26
N LEU A 117 -6.82 3.66 -9.40
CA LEU A 117 -8.28 3.70 -9.25
C LEU A 117 -8.95 4.04 -10.58
N GLN A 118 -8.45 5.04 -11.30
CA GLN A 118 -9.02 5.45 -12.57
C GLN A 118 -8.98 4.32 -13.61
N LYS A 119 -7.85 3.63 -13.76
CA LYS A 119 -7.66 2.60 -14.81
C LYS A 119 -8.35 1.28 -14.53
N GLU A 120 -8.56 0.95 -13.25
CA GLU A 120 -9.07 -0.38 -12.85
C GLU A 120 -10.53 -0.34 -12.40
N THR A 121 -11.15 0.84 -12.30
CA THR A 121 -12.57 0.98 -11.92
C THR A 121 -13.45 1.71 -12.95
N LEU A 122 -12.87 2.37 -13.96
CA LEU A 122 -13.58 3.06 -15.04
C LEU A 122 -13.24 2.44 -16.41
#